data_AF-A0A2N2LVL5-F1
#
_entry.id   AF-A0A2N2LVL5-F1
#
_cell.length_a   1.000
_cell.length_b   1.000
_cell.length_c   1.000
_cell.angle_alpha   90.00
_cell.angle_beta   90.00
_cell.angle_gamma   90.00
#
_symmetry.space_group_name_H-M   'P 1'
#
loop_
_entity.id
_entity.type
_entity.pdbx_description
1 polymer ?
#
loop_
_entity_poly.entity_id
_entity_poly.type
_entity_poly.pdbx_seq_one_letter_code
_entity_poly.pdbx_strand_id
1 'polypeptide(L)'
;MTRLKESTIAPVNSMIENMSFFRCPDTGKEHLIFGPSYAQEVAVHANTSVIARLPIDPKIAELCDTGQVEQTSLPEIEEIAQKLISS
;
A
#
# COMPACT_ATOMS: atom_id res chain seq x y z
N MET A 1 37.86 -3.17 -16.73
CA MET A 1 36.51 -3.27 -17.31
C MET A 1 35.61 -4.01 -16.33
N THR A 2 35.09 -3.32 -15.31
CA THR A 2 34.16 -3.91 -14.34
C THR A 2 32.81 -4.07 -15.03
N ARG A 3 32.36 -5.32 -15.19
CA ARG A 3 31.09 -5.66 -15.81
C ARG A 3 29.96 -5.12 -14.94
N LEU A 4 29.15 -4.20 -15.45
CA LEU A 4 27.88 -3.83 -14.82
C LEU A 4 27.05 -5.11 -14.71
N LYS A 5 26.64 -5.48 -13.49
CA LYS A 5 25.60 -6.50 -13.30
C LYS A 5 24.33 -5.91 -13.86
N GLU A 6 23.82 -6.50 -14.94
CA GLU A 6 22.45 -6.24 -15.39
C GLU A 6 21.52 -6.52 -14.20
N SER A 7 20.76 -5.51 -13.78
CA SER A 7 19.81 -5.66 -12.69
C SER A 7 18.73 -6.65 -13.12
N THR A 8 18.67 -7.81 -12.48
CA THR A 8 17.56 -8.75 -12.64
C THR A 8 16.27 -8.05 -12.21
N ILE A 9 15.35 -7.83 -13.15
CA ILE A 9 14.03 -7.29 -12.86
C ILE A 9 13.19 -8.43 -12.29
N ALA A 10 12.81 -8.33 -11.02
CA ALA A 10 11.87 -9.25 -10.41
C ALA A 10 10.44 -8.98 -10.96
N PRO A 11 9.63 -10.03 -11.19
CA PRO A 11 8.25 -9.85 -11.60
C PRO A 11 7.44 -9.14 -10.50
N VAL A 12 6.51 -8.27 -10.90
CA VAL A 12 5.60 -7.57 -9.99
C VAL A 12 4.28 -8.33 -9.95
N ASN A 13 4.02 -9.06 -8.86
CA ASN A 13 2.81 -9.88 -8.72
C ASN A 13 1.57 -9.06 -8.33
N SER A 14 1.73 -8.05 -7.48
CA SER A 14 0.64 -7.22 -6.99
C SER A 14 1.13 -5.84 -6.55
N MET A 15 0.20 -4.90 -6.41
CA MET A 15 0.45 -3.53 -5.95
C MET A 15 -0.43 -3.19 -4.74
N ILE A 16 0.12 -2.39 -3.83
CA ILE A 16 -0.61 -1.78 -2.71
C ILE A 16 -0.40 -0.27 -2.82
N GLU A 17 -1.48 0.50 -2.78
CA GLU A 17 -1.41 1.96 -2.78
C GLU A 17 -1.34 2.48 -1.34
N ASN A 18 -0.23 3.13 -0.98
CA ASN A 18 -0.09 3.77 0.33
C ASN A 18 -0.72 5.17 0.35
N MET A 19 -1.15 5.65 1.53
CA MET A 19 -1.68 7.00 1.76
C MET A 19 -2.83 7.39 0.81
N SER A 20 -3.68 6.43 0.48
CA SER A 20 -4.67 6.56 -0.60
C SER A 20 -5.86 7.45 -0.23
N PHE A 21 -6.21 7.51 1.05
CA PHE A 21 -7.29 8.34 1.58
C PHE A 21 -7.09 8.59 3.07
N PHE A 22 -7.76 9.59 3.62
CA PHE A 22 -7.87 9.81 5.06
C PHE A 22 -9.27 9.42 5.52
N ARG A 23 -9.39 8.50 6.49
CA ARG A 23 -10.66 8.12 7.10
C ARG A 23 -10.93 9.02 8.29
N CYS A 24 -11.94 9.91 8.18
CA CYS A 24 -12.30 10.82 9.26
C CYS A 24 -12.80 10.02 10.49
N PRO A 25 -12.17 10.16 11.67
CA PRO A 25 -12.56 9.39 12.85
C PRO A 25 -13.97 9.75 13.37
N ASP A 26 -14.41 11.00 13.15
CA ASP A 26 -15.71 11.47 13.64
C ASP A 26 -16.89 11.05 12.76
N THR A 27 -16.64 10.86 11.46
CA THR A 27 -17.72 10.66 10.47
C THR A 27 -17.60 9.37 9.66
N GLY A 28 -16.45 8.71 9.71
CA GLY A 28 -16.11 7.55 8.87
C GLY A 28 -15.92 7.88 7.39
N LYS A 29 -16.11 9.14 6.96
CA LYS A 29 -15.95 9.54 5.56
C LYS A 29 -14.49 9.47 5.13
N GLU A 30 -14.28 8.99 3.91
CA GLU A 30 -12.96 8.94 3.28
C GLU A 30 -12.72 10.21 2.47
N HIS A 31 -11.57 10.84 2.70
CA HIS A 31 -11.13 12.06 2.04
C HIS A 31 -9.89 11.78 1.19
N LEU A 32 -9.95 12.14 -0.08
CA LEU A 32 -8.85 11.98 -1.02
C LEU A 32 -7.88 13.17 -0.90
N ILE A 33 -7.06 13.17 0.17
CA ILE A 33 -6.16 14.29 0.52
C ILE A 33 -5.20 14.63 -0.61
N PHE A 34 -4.67 13.62 -1.29
CA PHE A 34 -3.72 13.78 -2.40
C PHE A 34 -4.39 13.76 -3.78
N GLY A 35 -5.73 13.81 -3.84
CA GLY A 35 -6.49 13.71 -5.07
C GLY A 35 -6.88 12.27 -5.44
N PRO A 36 -7.44 12.07 -6.64
CA PRO A 36 -7.91 10.75 -7.07
C PRO A 36 -6.77 9.74 -7.15
N SER A 37 -7.10 8.47 -6.88
CA SER A 37 -6.17 7.35 -7.06
C SER A 37 -5.94 7.08 -8.54
N TYR A 38 -4.68 6.79 -8.89
CA TYR A 38 -4.28 6.34 -10.23
C TYR A 38 -3.64 4.93 -10.19
N ALA A 39 -3.67 4.27 -9.02
CA ALA A 39 -2.99 2.98 -8.84
C ALA A 39 -3.49 1.91 -9.81
N GLN A 40 -4.78 1.94 -10.16
CA GLN A 40 -5.36 0.99 -11.10
C GLN A 40 -4.81 1.16 -12.53
N GLU A 41 -4.62 2.40 -12.99
CA GLU A 41 -4.03 2.68 -14.30
C GLU A 41 -2.58 2.14 -14.33
N VAL A 42 -1.81 2.45 -13.30
CA VAL A 42 -0.42 1.96 -13.17
C VAL A 42 -0.37 0.43 -13.15
N ALA A 43 -1.27 -0.22 -12.42
CA ALA A 43 -1.33 -1.68 -12.35
C ALA A 43 -1.62 -2.33 -13.72
N VAL A 44 -2.52 -1.75 -14.51
CA VAL A 44 -2.77 -2.20 -15.90
C VAL A 44 -1.51 -2.09 -16.75
N HIS A 45 -0.80 -0.96 -16.68
CA HIS A 45 0.45 -0.77 -17.41
C HIS A 45 1.56 -1.74 -16.99
N ALA A 46 1.59 -2.14 -15.72
CA ALA A 46 2.54 -3.10 -15.15
C ALA A 46 2.08 -4.57 -15.26
N ASN A 47 0.95 -4.85 -15.92
CA ASN A 47 0.35 -6.19 -16.02
C ASN A 47 0.19 -6.87 -14.64
N THR A 48 -0.33 -6.11 -13.68
CA THR A 48 -0.52 -6.52 -12.29
C THR A 48 -1.86 -5.98 -11.76
N SER A 49 -2.16 -6.23 -10.48
CA SER A 49 -3.40 -5.79 -9.83
C SER A 49 -3.12 -5.04 -8.53
N VAL A 50 -3.92 -3.99 -8.27
CA VAL A 50 -3.96 -3.36 -6.94
C VAL A 50 -4.77 -4.26 -6.00
N ILE A 51 -4.13 -4.78 -4.96
CA ILE A 51 -4.78 -5.68 -4.01
C ILE A 51 -5.28 -4.95 -2.75
N ALA A 52 -4.77 -3.73 -2.47
CA ALA A 52 -5.25 -2.92 -1.36
C ALA A 52 -4.89 -1.43 -1.52
N ARG A 53 -5.63 -0.59 -0.78
CA ARG A 53 -5.41 0.86 -0.64
C ARG A 53 -5.35 1.17 0.85
N LEU A 54 -4.21 1.65 1.33
CA LEU A 54 -3.99 1.93 2.75
C LEU A 54 -4.37 3.37 3.08
N PRO A 55 -5.05 3.62 4.23
CA PRO A 55 -5.36 4.96 4.68
C PRO A 55 -4.12 5.71 5.17
N ILE A 56 -4.24 7.03 5.25
CA ILE A 56 -3.42 7.89 6.08
C ILE A 56 -3.94 7.75 7.51
N ASP A 57 -3.12 7.16 8.38
CA ASP A 57 -3.40 7.04 9.81
C ASP A 57 -2.23 7.61 10.63
N PRO A 58 -2.43 8.75 11.34
CA PRO A 58 -1.40 9.33 12.21
C PRO A 58 -0.89 8.36 13.27
N LYS A 59 -1.72 7.42 13.76
CA LYS A 59 -1.32 6.48 14.79
C LYS A 59 -0.28 5.49 14.27
N ILE A 60 -0.41 5.08 13.01
CA ILE A 60 0.55 4.19 12.36
C ILE A 60 1.88 4.91 12.17
N ALA A 61 1.85 6.18 11.75
CA ALA A 61 3.06 6.98 11.62
C ALA A 61 3.80 7.08 12.98
N GLU A 62 3.08 7.36 14.07
CA GLU A 62 3.64 7.39 15.43
C GLU A 62 4.23 6.05 15.85
N LEU A 63 3.54 4.94 15.59
CA LEU A 63 4.03 3.60 15.90
C LEU A 63 5.28 3.25 15.08
N CYS A 64 5.35 3.62 13.81
CA CYS A 64 6.55 3.49 12.98
C CYS A 64 7.72 4.29 13.56
N ASP A 65 7.49 5.56 13.92
CA ASP A 65 8.53 6.47 14.44
C ASP A 65 9.06 6.02 15.80
N THR A 66 8.22 5.38 16.62
CA THR A 66 8.61 4.84 17.93
C THR A 66 9.12 3.41 17.89
N GLY A 67 9.23 2.79 16.70
CA GLY A 67 9.73 1.43 16.53
C GLY A 67 8.78 0.35 17.06
N GLN A 68 7.47 0.61 17.05
CA GLN A 68 6.40 -0.26 17.55
C GLN A 68 5.38 -0.61 16.45
N VAL A 69 5.82 -0.66 15.19
CA VAL A 69 4.94 -0.88 14.02
C VAL A 69 4.16 -2.19 14.09
N GLU A 70 4.70 -3.22 14.75
CA GLU A 70 3.98 -4.49 14.96
C GLU A 70 2.69 -4.36 15.78
N GLN A 71 2.49 -3.24 16.48
CA GLN A 71 1.27 -2.95 17.23
C GLN A 71 0.18 -2.28 16.37
N THR A 72 0.46 -2.04 15.10
CA THR A 72 -0.52 -1.43 14.18
C THR A 72 -1.71 -2.36 13.98
N SER A 73 -2.90 -1.76 13.90
CA SER A 73 -4.15 -2.47 13.63
C SER A 73 -4.87 -1.77 12.49
N LEU A 74 -4.87 -2.41 11.32
CA LEU A 74 -5.56 -1.95 10.13
C LEU A 74 -6.39 -3.10 9.56
N PRO A 75 -7.71 -2.91 9.34
CA PRO A 75 -8.54 -3.88 8.66
C PRO A 75 -7.99 -4.31 7.29
N GLU A 76 -7.35 -3.38 6.58
CA GLU A 76 -6.79 -3.59 5.25
C GLU A 76 -5.62 -4.58 5.23
N ILE A 77 -4.90 -4.75 6.35
CA ILE A 77 -3.76 -5.69 6.45
C ILE A 77 -4.23 -7.14 6.39
N GLU A 78 -5.36 -7.44 7.02
CA GLU A 78 -5.98 -8.77 6.97
C GLU A 78 -6.44 -9.11 5.54
N GLU A 79 -7.06 -8.15 4.86
CA GLU A 79 -7.47 -8.30 3.45
C GLU A 79 -6.26 -8.55 2.53
N ILE A 80 -5.16 -7.85 2.75
CA ILE A 80 -3.90 -8.05 2.01
C ILE A 80 -3.39 -9.48 2.22
N ALA A 81 -3.30 -9.93 3.48
CA ALA A 81 -2.79 -11.26 3.82
C ALA A 81 -3.61 -12.35 3.11
N GLN A 82 -4.94 -12.25 3.14
CA GLN A 82 -5.83 -13.21 2.48
C GLN A 82 -5.62 -13.23 0.96
N LYS A 83 -5.52 -12.07 0.31
CA LYS A 83 -5.29 -11.99 -1.14
C LYS A 83 -3.93 -12.56 -1.54
N LEU A 84 -2.88 -12.33 -0.74
CA LEU A 84 -1.54 -12.84 -1.00
C LEU A 84 -1.44 -14.36 -0.86
N ILE A 85 -2.15 -14.96 0.10
CA ILE A 85 -2.16 -16.42 0.30
C ILE A 85 -2.97 -17.14 -0.79
N SER A 86 -3.96 -16.45 -1.37
CA SER A 86 -4.89 -17.02 -2.35
C SER A 86 -4.46 -16.83 -3.82
N SER A 87 -3.33 -16.15 -4.05
CA SER A 87 -2.77 -15.84 -5.38
C SER A 87 -1.66 -16.81 -5.78
#